data_AF-A0AAV6SQE1-F1
#
_entry.id   AF-A0AAV6SQE1-F1
#
_cell.length_a   1.000
_cell.length_b   1.000
_cell.length_c   1.000
_cell.angle_alpha   90.00
_cell.angle_beta   90.00
_cell.angle_gamma   90.00
#
_symmetry.space_group_name_H-M   'P 1'
#
loop_
_entity.id
_entity.type
_entity.pdbx_description
1 polymer ?
#
loop_
_entity_poly.entity_id
_entity_poly.type
_entity_poly.pdbx_seq_one_letter_code
_entity_poly.pdbx_strand_id
1 'polypeptide(L)'
;MVSDEYEQLSSEALEAARICANKYMVKTCGKDGFHIRMRLHPFHVIRINKMLSCAGADRLQTGMRGAFGKPQGTVARVHIGQVIMSVRTKAQNKEHVVEALRRAKFKFPGRQKIHISKKYGFTKFNACDFDDMMAEKRLISDGCGVKYIASRGPLTRWKALHAV
;
A
#
# COMPACT_ATOMS: atom_id res chain seq x y z
N MET A 1 5.99 -4.71 0.54
CA MET A 1 5.63 -5.85 -0.32
C MET A 1 5.33 -5.35 -1.71
N VAL A 2 5.88 -6.01 -2.72
CA VAL A 2 5.86 -5.61 -4.13
C VAL A 2 5.30 -6.76 -4.96
N SER A 3 4.49 -6.48 -5.98
CA SER A 3 4.08 -7.51 -6.94
C SER A 3 5.18 -7.79 -7.96
N ASP A 4 5.39 -9.06 -8.30
CA ASP A 4 6.28 -9.51 -9.37
C ASP A 4 5.50 -9.82 -10.67
N GLU A 5 4.19 -9.55 -10.69
CA GLU A 5 3.30 -9.90 -11.78
C GLU A 5 2.46 -8.70 -12.24
N TYR A 6 2.00 -8.77 -13.50
CA TYR A 6 1.01 -7.83 -14.04
C TYR A 6 -0.38 -8.42 -13.87
N GLU A 7 -1.12 -7.93 -12.88
CA GLU A 7 -2.36 -8.57 -12.43
C GLU A 7 -3.39 -7.56 -11.90
N GLN A 8 -4.60 -8.05 -11.65
CA GLN A 8 -5.68 -7.29 -11.03
C GLN A 8 -5.96 -7.86 -9.64
N LEU A 9 -5.65 -7.07 -8.60
CA LEU A 9 -5.89 -7.46 -7.22
C LEU A 9 -7.27 -6.99 -6.78
N SER A 10 -8.13 -7.90 -6.33
CA SER A 10 -9.48 -7.56 -5.89
C SER A 10 -9.47 -6.74 -4.59
N SER A 11 -10.48 -5.90 -4.39
CA SER A 11 -10.63 -5.14 -3.15
C SER A 11 -10.79 -6.05 -1.93
N GLU A 12 -11.41 -7.20 -2.08
CA GLU A 12 -11.55 -8.22 -1.05
C GLU A 12 -10.19 -8.83 -0.68
N ALA A 13 -9.34 -9.13 -1.67
CA ALA A 13 -7.98 -9.64 -1.43
C ALA A 13 -7.12 -8.59 -0.71
N LEU A 14 -7.22 -7.32 -1.11
CA LEU A 14 -6.54 -6.20 -0.46
C LEU A 14 -6.94 -6.08 1.02
N GLU A 15 -8.23 -6.20 1.33
CA GLU A 15 -8.72 -6.12 2.70
C GLU A 15 -8.35 -7.35 3.53
N ALA A 16 -8.44 -8.55 2.96
CA ALA A 16 -8.00 -9.78 3.62
C ALA A 16 -6.50 -9.73 3.97
N ALA A 17 -5.66 -9.23 3.06
CA ALA A 17 -4.24 -9.04 3.30
C ALA A 17 -3.97 -8.00 4.40
N ARG A 18 -4.70 -6.87 4.39
CA ARG A 18 -4.60 -5.82 5.40
C ARG A 18 -4.93 -6.35 6.79
N ILE A 19 -6.07 -7.05 6.93
CA ILE A 19 -6.50 -7.66 8.21
C ILE A 19 -5.48 -8.69 8.68
N CYS A 20 -4.98 -9.54 7.78
CA CYS A 20 -4.01 -10.58 8.11
C CYS A 20 -2.71 -9.99 8.68
N ALA A 21 -2.15 -8.98 8.00
CA ALA A 21 -0.95 -8.28 8.49
C ALA A 21 -1.23 -7.57 9.83
N ASN A 22 -2.34 -6.85 9.91
CA ASN A 22 -2.71 -6.08 11.11
C ASN A 22 -2.87 -6.98 12.34
N LYS A 23 -3.60 -8.11 12.20
CA LYS A 23 -3.86 -9.03 13.32
C LYS A 23 -2.56 -9.62 13.88
N TYR A 24 -1.61 -9.98 13.00
CA TYR A 24 -0.30 -10.47 13.45
C TYR A 24 0.51 -9.38 14.14
N MET A 25 0.62 -8.19 13.52
CA MET A 25 1.40 -7.09 14.06
C MET A 25 0.87 -6.56 15.40
N VAL A 26 -0.45 -6.48 15.58
CA VAL A 26 -1.05 -6.08 16.86
C VAL A 26 -0.70 -7.09 17.96
N LYS A 27 -0.74 -8.39 17.64
CA LYS A 27 -0.42 -9.45 18.61
C LYS A 27 1.06 -9.44 19.02
N THR A 28 1.98 -9.19 18.10
CA THR A 28 3.43 -9.30 18.37
C THR A 28 4.07 -8.00 18.81
N CYS A 29 3.69 -6.88 18.19
CA CYS A 29 4.36 -5.58 18.37
C CYS A 29 3.51 -4.56 19.13
N GLY A 30 2.25 -4.90 19.46
CA GLY A 30 1.28 -3.96 20.02
C GLY A 30 0.70 -3.02 18.97
N LYS A 31 -0.44 -2.40 19.29
CA LYS A 31 -1.20 -1.53 18.37
C LYS A 31 -0.40 -0.30 17.93
N ASP A 32 0.43 0.26 18.82
CA ASP A 32 1.20 1.48 18.57
C ASP A 32 2.62 1.19 18.04
N GLY A 33 2.96 -0.09 17.86
CA GLY A 33 4.30 -0.52 17.43
C GLY A 33 4.56 -0.39 15.93
N PHE A 34 3.55 -0.04 15.13
CA PHE A 34 3.64 -0.04 13.67
C PHE A 34 2.65 0.91 12.98
N HIS A 35 2.92 1.21 11.71
CA HIS A 35 2.03 1.90 10.80
C HIS A 35 1.97 1.12 9.48
N ILE A 36 0.83 0.49 9.17
CA ILE A 36 0.56 -0.18 7.88
C ILE A 36 -0.11 0.81 6.94
N ARG A 37 0.31 0.83 5.68
CA ARG A 37 -0.33 1.57 4.59
C ARG A 37 -0.52 0.68 3.37
N MET A 38 -1.78 0.54 2.96
CA MET A 38 -2.10 0.03 1.62
C MET A 38 -1.77 1.12 0.60
N ARG A 39 -0.93 0.80 -0.38
CA ARG A 39 -0.48 1.75 -1.40
C ARG A 39 -1.36 1.72 -2.64
N LEU A 40 -1.91 0.54 -2.94
CA LEU A 40 -2.86 0.33 -4.02
C LEU A 40 -4.28 0.75 -3.61
N HIS A 41 -5.02 1.28 -4.58
CA HIS A 41 -6.42 1.65 -4.44
C HIS A 41 -7.23 1.00 -5.58
N PRO A 42 -8.35 0.32 -5.28
CA PRO A 42 -9.12 -0.40 -6.28
C PRO A 42 -10.09 0.54 -7.01
N PHE A 43 -9.58 1.27 -8.01
CA PHE A 43 -10.38 2.20 -8.82
C PHE A 43 -11.02 1.56 -10.06
N HIS A 44 -10.52 0.41 -10.50
CA HIS A 44 -11.05 -0.23 -11.69
C HIS A 44 -12.27 -1.07 -11.32
N VAL A 45 -13.40 -0.85 -12.00
CA VAL A 45 -14.63 -1.60 -11.78
C VAL A 45 -14.71 -2.73 -12.80
N ILE A 46 -14.75 -3.97 -12.31
CA ILE A 46 -14.96 -5.15 -13.16
C ILE A 46 -16.46 -5.34 -13.43
N ARG A 47 -16.80 -6.01 -14.52
CA ARG A 47 -18.18 -6.21 -14.96
C ARG A 47 -18.47 -7.69 -15.13
N ILE A 48 -19.72 -8.06 -14.86
CA ILE A 48 -20.22 -9.43 -15.04
C ILE A 48 -21.40 -9.44 -16.01
N ASN A 49 -21.42 -10.40 -16.92
CA ASN A 49 -22.65 -10.82 -17.60
C ASN A 49 -23.17 -12.05 -16.83
N LYS A 50 -24.17 -11.84 -15.95
CA LYS A 50 -24.64 -12.89 -15.03
C LYS A 50 -25.41 -13.97 -15.81
N MET A 51 -24.90 -15.20 -15.79
CA MET A 51 -25.65 -16.37 -16.23
C MET A 51 -26.60 -16.82 -15.11
N LEU A 52 -27.81 -17.23 -15.47
CA LEU A 52 -28.77 -17.82 -14.54
C LEU A 52 -28.48 -19.32 -14.43
N SER A 53 -28.31 -19.84 -13.21
CA SER A 53 -28.01 -21.25 -12.97
C SER A 53 -29.23 -22.06 -12.51
N CYS A 54 -30.45 -21.58 -12.74
CA CYS A 54 -31.70 -22.27 -12.37
C CYS A 54 -32.23 -23.18 -13.50
N ALA A 55 -33.06 -24.16 -13.15
CA ALA A 55 -33.75 -25.00 -14.14
C ALA A 55 -34.62 -24.13 -15.06
N GLY A 56 -34.52 -24.34 -16.38
CA GLY A 56 -35.19 -23.49 -17.38
C GLY A 56 -34.51 -22.13 -17.63
N ALA A 57 -33.29 -21.91 -17.16
CA ALA A 57 -32.53 -20.69 -17.41
C ALA A 57 -32.32 -20.39 -18.90
N ASP A 58 -32.27 -21.42 -19.75
CA ASP A 58 -32.19 -21.31 -21.20
C ASP A 58 -33.36 -20.50 -21.80
N ARG A 59 -34.55 -20.58 -21.18
CA ARG A 59 -35.74 -19.85 -21.62
C ARG A 59 -35.80 -18.41 -21.12
N LEU A 60 -35.11 -18.12 -20.02
CA LEU A 60 -35.16 -16.84 -19.31
C LEU A 60 -33.96 -15.93 -19.63
N GLN A 61 -32.84 -16.51 -20.06
CA GLN A 61 -31.62 -15.78 -20.31
C GLN A 61 -31.42 -15.48 -21.80
N THR A 62 -30.98 -14.26 -22.12
CA THR A 62 -30.66 -13.84 -23.49
C THR A 62 -29.31 -14.36 -24.02
N GLY A 63 -28.66 -15.28 -23.30
CA GLY A 63 -27.31 -15.77 -23.61
C GLY A 63 -26.30 -14.62 -23.75
N MET A 64 -25.70 -14.51 -24.93
CA MET A 64 -24.70 -13.48 -25.26
C MET A 64 -25.29 -12.24 -25.97
N ARG A 65 -26.60 -12.21 -26.22
CA ARG A 65 -27.24 -11.02 -26.80
C ARG A 65 -27.22 -9.88 -25.78
N GLY A 66 -26.55 -8.77 -26.11
CA GLY A 66 -26.37 -7.64 -25.20
C GLY A 66 -25.40 -7.92 -24.04
N ALA A 67 -24.33 -8.68 -24.28
CA ALA A 67 -23.40 -9.19 -23.26
C ALA A 67 -22.57 -8.15 -22.49
N PHE A 68 -22.84 -6.84 -22.63
CA PHE A 68 -22.13 -5.84 -21.84
C PHE A 68 -22.53 -5.95 -20.36
N GLY A 69 -21.57 -6.37 -19.54
CA GLY A 69 -21.83 -6.70 -18.15
C GLY A 69 -22.20 -5.49 -17.29
N LYS A 70 -22.93 -5.78 -16.21
CA LYS A 70 -23.18 -4.81 -15.14
C LYS A 70 -21.94 -4.73 -14.23
N PRO A 71 -21.62 -3.56 -13.66
CA PRO A 71 -20.49 -3.44 -12.73
C PRO A 71 -20.69 -4.36 -11.52
N GLN A 72 -19.66 -5.15 -11.18
CA GLN A 72 -19.64 -6.01 -9.99
C GLN A 72 -18.21 -6.11 -9.47
N GLY A 73 -17.92 -5.44 -8.36
CA GLY A 73 -16.63 -5.49 -7.69
C GLY A 73 -15.64 -4.45 -8.22
N THR A 74 -14.59 -4.21 -7.42
CA THR A 74 -13.51 -3.28 -7.73
C THR A 74 -12.16 -3.96 -7.57
N VAL A 75 -11.22 -3.60 -8.43
CA VAL A 75 -9.88 -4.16 -8.48
C VAL A 75 -8.84 -3.05 -8.61
N ALA A 76 -7.67 -3.27 -8.03
CA ALA A 76 -6.48 -2.48 -8.26
C ALA A 76 -5.66 -3.13 -9.37
N ARG A 77 -5.35 -2.37 -10.43
CA ARG A 77 -4.44 -2.82 -11.48
C ARG A 77 -3.00 -2.61 -11.02
N VAL A 78 -2.19 -3.65 -11.09
CA VAL A 78 -0.83 -3.66 -10.55
C VAL A 78 0.17 -3.98 -11.64
N HIS A 79 1.27 -3.23 -11.65
CA HIS A 79 2.43 -3.49 -12.51
C HIS A 79 3.52 -4.25 -11.75
N ILE A 80 4.37 -4.95 -12.50
CA ILE A 80 5.57 -5.59 -11.98
C ILE A 80 6.45 -4.53 -11.29
N GLY A 81 6.87 -4.80 -10.06
CA GLY A 81 7.67 -3.85 -9.26
C GLY A 81 6.85 -2.82 -8.49
N GLN A 82 5.51 -2.79 -8.65
CA GLN A 82 4.66 -1.85 -7.92
C GLN A 82 4.43 -2.29 -6.46
N VAL A 83 4.55 -1.34 -5.54
CA VAL A 83 4.37 -1.59 -4.09
C VAL A 83 2.88 -1.75 -3.78
N ILE A 84 2.50 -2.90 -3.20
CA ILE A 84 1.13 -3.20 -2.75
C ILE A 84 0.88 -2.62 -1.35
N MET A 85 1.74 -3.01 -0.40
CA MET A 85 1.61 -2.68 1.02
C MET A 85 2.96 -2.28 1.60
N SER A 86 2.95 -1.26 2.45
CA SER A 86 4.12 -0.74 3.15
C SER A 86 3.87 -0.74 4.66
N VAL A 87 4.89 -1.10 5.44
CA VAL A 87 4.82 -1.08 6.91
C VAL A 87 6.02 -0.28 7.42
N ARG A 88 5.78 0.66 8.33
CA ARG A 88 6.80 1.42 9.04
C ARG A 88 6.76 1.01 10.51
N THR A 89 7.90 0.61 11.06
CA THR A 89 8.07 0.23 12.47
C THR A 89 9.42 0.68 12.99
N LYS A 90 9.64 0.53 14.30
CA LYS A 90 10.99 0.55 14.89
C LYS A 90 11.80 -0.65 14.40
N ALA A 91 13.13 -0.52 14.40
CA ALA A 91 14.06 -1.55 13.91
C ALA A 91 13.95 -2.89 14.65
N GLN A 92 13.59 -2.85 15.94
CA GLN A 92 13.38 -4.03 16.80
C GLN A 92 12.32 -5.00 16.23
N ASN A 93 11.31 -4.49 15.53
CA ASN A 93 10.18 -5.28 15.04
C ASN A 93 10.37 -5.80 13.61
N LYS A 94 11.57 -5.71 13.04
CA LYS A 94 11.86 -6.02 11.64
C LYS A 94 11.41 -7.43 11.23
N GLU A 95 11.73 -8.43 12.02
CA GLU A 95 11.43 -9.84 11.70
C GLU A 95 9.93 -10.12 11.72
N HIS A 96 9.22 -9.54 12.69
CA HIS A 96 7.76 -9.62 12.77
C HIS A 96 7.08 -8.97 11.55
N VAL A 97 7.62 -7.86 11.05
CA VAL A 97 7.09 -7.23 9.82
C VAL A 97 7.27 -8.14 8.61
N VAL A 98 8.42 -8.80 8.47
CA VAL A 98 8.66 -9.73 7.36
C VAL A 98 7.68 -10.90 7.43
N GLU A 99 7.44 -11.47 8.60
CA GLU A 99 6.46 -12.55 8.78
C GLU A 99 5.02 -12.08 8.53
N ALA A 100 4.65 -10.88 8.99
CA ALA A 100 3.34 -10.29 8.71
C ALA A 100 3.09 -10.15 7.20
N LEU A 101 4.10 -9.66 6.47
CA LEU A 101 4.05 -9.51 5.02
C LEU A 101 4.05 -10.87 4.30
N ARG A 102 4.74 -11.88 4.83
CA ARG A 102 4.69 -13.25 4.31
C ARG A 102 3.28 -13.83 4.43
N ARG A 103 2.62 -13.63 5.56
CA ARG A 103 1.23 -14.06 5.78
C ARG A 103 0.25 -13.33 4.86
N ALA A 104 0.44 -12.02 4.68
CA ALA A 104 -0.37 -11.22 3.78
C ALA A 104 -0.18 -11.60 2.31
N LYS A 105 1.04 -12.00 1.91
CA LYS A 105 1.33 -12.48 0.55
C LYS A 105 0.41 -13.64 0.14
N PHE A 106 0.09 -14.58 1.04
CA PHE A 106 -0.82 -15.69 0.74
C PHE A 106 -2.28 -15.28 0.47
N LYS A 107 -2.64 -14.01 0.68
CA LYS A 107 -3.96 -13.46 0.32
C LYS A 107 -3.99 -12.87 -1.08
N PHE A 108 -2.84 -12.74 -1.73
CA PHE A 108 -2.74 -12.26 -3.10
C PHE A 108 -2.51 -13.42 -4.07
N PRO A 109 -3.07 -13.35 -5.28
CA PRO A 109 -2.67 -14.22 -6.39
C PRO A 109 -1.23 -13.92 -6.81
N GLY A 110 -0.59 -14.86 -7.51
CA GLY A 110 0.73 -14.63 -8.09
C GLY A 110 1.90 -14.59 -7.09
N ARG A 111 3.02 -14.01 -7.53
CA ARG A 111 4.26 -13.91 -6.77
C ARG A 111 4.49 -12.51 -6.24
N GLN A 112 4.50 -12.36 -4.91
CA GLN A 112 4.95 -11.12 -4.25
C GLN A 112 6.35 -11.26 -3.66
N LYS A 113 7.09 -10.15 -3.66
CA LYS A 113 8.42 -10.02 -3.04
C LYS A 113 8.36 -9.07 -1.84
N ILE A 114 9.12 -9.42 -0.80
CA ILE A 114 9.26 -8.60 0.40
C ILE A 114 10.64 -7.93 0.34
N HIS A 115 10.65 -6.61 0.34
CA HIS A 115 11.87 -5.81 0.34
C HIS A 115 11.92 -4.95 1.60
N ILE A 116 13.11 -4.84 2.18
CA ILE A 116 13.41 -3.85 3.21
C ILE A 116 13.88 -2.59 2.49
N SER A 117 13.16 -1.49 2.69
CA SER A 117 13.51 -0.21 2.08
C SER A 117 14.74 0.39 2.76
N LYS A 118 15.62 1.01 1.98
CA LYS A 118 16.71 1.86 2.50
C LYS A 118 16.23 3.24 2.98
N LYS A 119 14.97 3.58 2.70
CA LYS A 119 14.36 4.88 3.03
C LYS A 119 13.93 4.96 4.49
N TYR A 120 13.91 6.17 5.04
CA TYR A 120 13.38 6.42 6.37
C TYR A 120 11.85 6.31 6.39
N GLY A 121 11.35 5.11 6.71
CA GLY A 121 9.91 4.84 6.80
C GLY A 121 9.15 5.11 5.49
N PHE A 122 8.21 6.06 5.52
CA PHE A 122 7.38 6.45 4.37
C PHE A 122 7.87 7.70 3.65
N THR A 123 9.05 8.19 4.02
CA THR A 123 9.66 9.36 3.38
C THR A 123 10.37 8.96 2.08
N LYS A 124 10.82 9.97 1.33
CA LYS A 124 11.55 9.77 0.08
C LYS A 124 13.07 9.62 0.30
N PHE A 125 13.57 10.01 1.48
CA PHE A 125 14.98 10.10 1.83
C PHE A 125 15.52 8.78 2.37
N ASN A 126 16.82 8.55 2.22
CA ASN A 126 17.50 7.39 2.79
C ASN A 126 17.58 7.51 4.30
N ALA A 127 17.63 6.38 5.01
CA ALA A 127 17.73 6.37 6.46
C ALA A 127 19.08 6.90 6.97
N CYS A 128 20.18 6.68 6.23
CA CYS A 128 21.51 7.16 6.61
C CYS A 128 21.60 8.69 6.63
N ASP A 129 21.04 9.35 5.61
CA ASP A 129 21.16 10.80 5.43
C ASP A 129 20.08 11.58 6.21
N PHE A 130 19.08 10.88 6.75
CA PHE A 130 17.87 11.53 7.29
C PHE A 130 18.15 12.36 8.54
N ASP A 131 18.97 11.82 9.45
CA ASP A 131 19.28 12.48 10.72
C ASP A 131 20.14 13.73 10.49
N ASP A 132 21.13 13.65 9.58
CA ASP A 132 21.95 14.79 9.16
C ASP A 132 21.08 15.88 8.51
N MET A 133 20.19 15.52 7.59
CA MET A 133 19.27 16.48 6.95
C MET A 133 18.29 17.13 7.94
N MET A 134 17.96 16.44 9.04
CA MET A 134 17.12 16.98 10.12
C MET A 134 17.94 17.93 11.01
N ALA A 135 19.18 17.58 11.35
CA ALA A 135 20.11 18.41 12.09
C ALA A 135 20.45 19.72 11.34
N GLU A 136 20.64 19.64 10.01
CA GLU A 136 20.81 20.79 9.13
C GLU A 136 19.54 21.64 8.96
N LYS A 137 18.42 21.26 9.59
CA LYS A 137 17.10 21.89 9.42
C LYS A 137 16.68 21.99 7.95
N ARG A 138 17.06 21.03 7.10
CA ARG A 138 16.58 20.91 5.71
C ARG A 138 15.27 20.13 5.62
N LEU A 139 14.96 19.33 6.64
CA LEU A 139 13.71 18.63 6.82
C LEU A 139 12.98 19.17 8.05
N ILE A 140 11.72 19.54 7.88
CA ILE A 140 10.81 19.85 9.00
C ILE A 140 9.84 18.68 9.14
N SER A 141 9.52 18.30 10.38
CA SER A 141 8.45 17.34 10.66
C SER A 141 7.09 17.88 10.21
N ASP A 142 6.33 17.06 9.49
CA ASP A 142 4.97 17.37 9.03
C ASP A 142 4.04 16.20 9.40
N GLY A 143 3.93 15.98 10.71
CA GLY A 143 3.21 14.85 11.29
C GLY A 143 3.77 13.49 10.86
N CYS A 144 3.02 12.77 10.03
CA CYS A 144 3.44 11.45 9.54
C CYS A 144 4.57 11.52 8.49
N GLY A 145 4.74 12.67 7.83
CA GLY A 145 5.72 12.91 6.78
C GLY A 145 6.77 13.93 7.19
N VAL A 146 7.55 14.35 6.19
CA VAL A 146 8.51 15.44 6.33
C VAL A 146 8.35 16.40 5.17
N LYS A 147 8.54 17.68 5.47
CA LYS A 147 8.61 18.73 4.47
C LYS A 147 10.06 19.09 4.20
N TYR A 148 10.45 18.97 2.94
CA TYR A 148 11.76 19.43 2.49
C TYR A 148 11.76 20.94 2.30
N ILE A 149 12.71 21.61 2.94
CA ILE A 149 12.98 23.03 2.74
C ILE A 149 13.97 23.14 1.57
N ALA A 150 13.48 23.64 0.45
CA ALA A 150 14.33 23.97 -0.68
C ALA A 150 15.12 25.26 -0.41
N SER A 151 16.27 25.41 -1.05
CA SER A 151 17.03 26.67 -1.12
C SER A 151 16.34 27.74 -1.99
N ARG A 152 15.05 27.56 -2.31
CA ARG A 152 14.25 28.44 -3.16
C ARG A 152 13.07 28.96 -2.34
N GLY A 153 12.93 30.28 -2.29
CA GLY A 153 11.86 30.97 -1.56
C GLY A 153 12.37 32.25 -0.89
N PRO A 154 11.49 33.00 -0.20
CA PRO A 154 11.88 34.22 0.50
C PRO A 154 12.97 33.95 1.54
N LEU A 155 14.06 34.72 1.49
CA LEU A 155 15.20 34.56 2.41
C LEU A 155 14.78 34.77 3.87
N THR A 156 13.77 35.59 4.12
CA THR A 156 13.17 35.80 5.45
C THR A 156 12.72 34.49 6.10
N ARG A 157 12.10 33.59 5.31
CA ARG A 157 11.63 32.28 5.79
C ARG A 157 12.80 31.36 6.14
N TRP A 158 13.87 31.39 5.33
CA TRP A 158 15.07 30.59 5.60
C TRP A 158 15.77 31.08 6.87
N LYS A 159 15.95 32.40 7.01
CA LYS A 159 16.51 33.04 8.21
C LYS A 159 15.70 32.72 9.46
N ALA A 160 14.37 32.76 9.40
CA ALA A 160 13.52 32.42 10.54
C ALA A 160 13.68 30.97 11.03
N LEU A 161 13.93 30.03 10.11
CA LEU A 161 14.15 28.62 10.44
C LEU A 161 15.54 28.36 11.04
N HIS A 162 16.55 29.12 10.59
CA HIS A 162 17.95 28.98 11.01
C HIS A 162 18.35 30.02 12.07
N ALA A 163 17.43 30.85 12.52
CA ALA A 163 17.63 31.68 13.70
C ALA A 163 17.91 30.75 14.89
N VAL A 164 19.01 31.05 15.58
CA VAL A 164 19.46 30.36 16.80
C VAL A 164 18.52 30.73 17.93
#